data_AF-A0A388PF43-F1
#
_entry.id   AF-A0A388PF43-F1
#
_cell.length_a   1.000
_cell.length_b   1.000
_cell.length_c   1.000
_cell.angle_alpha   90.00
_cell.angle_beta   90.00
_cell.angle_gamma   90.00
#
_symmetry.space_group_name_H-M   'P 1'
#
loop_
_entity.id
_entity.type
_entity.pdbx_description
1 polymer ?
#
loop_
_entity_poly.entity_id
_entity_poly.type
_entity_poly.pdbx_seq_one_letter_code
_entity_poly.pdbx_strand_id
1 'polypeptide(L)'
;MGFAIAAAAKAAGWTVDLVSGPVALPEPAGVMLYPVVTADEMLRQTDALFGPCDVLIMTAAVSDWRPKVMHPQKLKKDGTGLTVEFEPVPDILATLAQRRRPDQLLVGFARRDGERRSQRPR
;
A
#
# COMPACT_ATOMS: atom_id res chain seq x y z
N MET A 1 -1.28 -6.89 -10.64
CA MET A 1 -0.51 -7.91 -9.89
C MET A 1 -1.22 -8.32 -8.61
N GLY A 2 -1.40 -7.42 -7.62
CA GLY A 2 -2.04 -7.76 -6.33
C GLY A 2 -3.40 -8.46 -6.45
N PHE A 3 -4.27 -7.99 -7.35
CA PHE A 3 -5.59 -8.60 -7.60
C PHE A 3 -5.51 -10.06 -8.07
N ALA A 4 -4.52 -10.39 -8.90
CA ALA A 4 -4.33 -11.76 -9.37
C ALA A 4 -3.83 -12.69 -8.24
N ILE A 5 -2.97 -12.16 -7.35
CA ILE A 5 -2.53 -12.88 -6.15
C ILE A 5 -3.71 -13.12 -5.21
N ALA A 6 -4.54 -12.10 -4.98
CA ALA A 6 -5.74 -12.21 -4.15
C ALA A 6 -6.72 -13.27 -4.71
N ALA A 7 -6.97 -13.26 -6.02
CA ALA A 7 -7.79 -14.25 -6.69
C ALA A 7 -7.22 -15.68 -6.55
N ALA A 8 -5.91 -15.85 -6.73
CA ALA A 8 -5.24 -17.14 -6.60
C ALA A 8 -5.28 -17.67 -5.16
N ALA A 9 -5.03 -16.83 -4.16
CA ALA A 9 -5.12 -17.19 -2.75
C ALA A 9 -6.55 -17.62 -2.39
N LYS A 10 -7.55 -16.89 -2.88
CA LYS A 10 -8.96 -17.26 -2.68
C LYS A 10 -9.30 -18.61 -3.33
N ALA A 11 -8.84 -18.85 -4.55
CA ALA A 11 -9.02 -20.12 -5.24
C ALA A 11 -8.35 -21.30 -4.51
N ALA A 12 -7.27 -21.03 -3.78
CA ALA A 12 -6.60 -22.00 -2.91
C ALA A 12 -7.29 -22.20 -1.54
N GLY A 13 -8.44 -21.56 -1.29
CA GLY A 13 -9.24 -21.74 -0.09
C GLY A 13 -8.94 -20.76 1.05
N TRP A 14 -8.11 -19.75 0.83
CA TRP A 14 -7.81 -18.74 1.85
C TRP A 14 -8.94 -17.71 1.99
N THR A 15 -9.10 -17.18 3.21
CA THR A 15 -9.81 -15.92 3.43
C THR A 15 -8.89 -14.78 3.01
N VAL A 16 -9.39 -13.85 2.19
CA VAL A 16 -8.57 -12.79 1.61
C VAL A 16 -9.23 -11.44 1.86
N ASP A 17 -8.50 -10.60 2.59
CA ASP A 17 -8.76 -9.17 2.71
C ASP A 17 -7.81 -8.41 1.77
N LEU A 18 -8.38 -7.65 0.83
CA LEU A 18 -7.66 -6.92 -0.20
C LEU A 18 -7.79 -5.41 0.07
N VAL A 19 -6.73 -4.79 0.58
CA VAL A 19 -6.64 -3.32 0.66
C VAL A 19 -6.10 -2.80 -0.66
N SER A 20 -6.84 -1.89 -1.32
CA SER A 20 -6.47 -1.43 -2.66
C SER A 20 -6.57 0.09 -2.80
N GLY A 21 -5.54 0.66 -3.42
CA GLY A 21 -5.62 1.99 -4.03
C GLY A 21 -6.60 2.04 -5.21
N PRO A 22 -6.81 3.23 -5.83
CA PRO A 22 -7.64 3.37 -7.01
C PRO A 22 -7.06 2.56 -8.19
N VAL A 23 -7.84 1.63 -8.73
CA VAL A 23 -7.47 0.81 -9.89
C VAL A 23 -8.66 0.57 -10.80
N ALA A 24 -8.41 0.39 -12.10
CA ALA A 24 -9.44 0.06 -13.09
C ALA A 24 -9.55 -1.47 -13.32
N LEU A 25 -9.45 -2.26 -12.25
CA LEU A 25 -9.54 -3.71 -12.29
C LEU A 25 -10.85 -4.18 -11.65
N PRO A 26 -11.50 -5.23 -12.18
CA PRO A 26 -12.68 -5.80 -11.55
C PRO A 26 -12.34 -6.43 -10.20
N GLU A 27 -13.27 -6.36 -9.27
CA GLU A 27 -13.12 -6.96 -7.94
C GLU A 27 -13.03 -8.50 -8.05
N PRO A 28 -12.04 -9.15 -7.42
CA PRO A 28 -11.95 -10.60 -7.43
C PRO A 28 -13.12 -11.23 -6.66
N ALA A 29 -13.75 -12.24 -7.22
CA ALA A 29 -14.88 -12.91 -6.59
C ALA A 29 -14.49 -13.55 -5.23
N GLY A 30 -15.31 -13.31 -4.20
CA GLY A 30 -15.14 -13.91 -2.88
C GLY A 30 -13.98 -13.35 -2.04
N VAL A 31 -13.36 -12.24 -2.49
CA VAL A 31 -12.36 -11.46 -1.76
C VAL A 31 -13.06 -10.25 -1.13
N MET A 32 -12.69 -9.89 0.11
CA MET A 32 -13.19 -8.68 0.76
C MET A 32 -12.32 -7.49 0.35
N LEU A 33 -12.89 -6.54 -0.40
CA LEU A 33 -12.17 -5.35 -0.87
C LEU A 33 -12.34 -4.17 0.10
N TYR A 34 -11.22 -3.53 0.45
CA TYR A 34 -11.15 -2.30 1.22
C TYR A 34 -10.49 -1.20 0.37
N PRO A 35 -11.29 -0.34 -0.29
CA PRO A 35 -10.74 0.73 -1.11
C PRO A 35 -10.16 1.84 -0.23
N VAL A 36 -8.97 2.31 -0.58
CA VAL A 36 -8.27 3.43 0.05
C VAL A 36 -7.72 4.35 -1.03
N VAL A 37 -7.49 5.62 -0.69
CA VAL A 37 -6.95 6.62 -1.61
C VAL A 37 -5.58 7.10 -1.14
N THR A 38 -5.42 7.33 0.16
CA THR A 38 -4.18 7.86 0.71
C THR A 38 -3.31 6.78 1.34
N ALA A 39 -2.01 7.07 1.47
CA ALA A 39 -1.10 6.16 2.17
C ALA A 39 -1.44 6.02 3.67
N ASP A 40 -1.98 7.06 4.30
CA ASP A 40 -2.46 7.01 5.69
C ASP A 40 -3.67 6.10 5.84
N GLU A 41 -4.63 6.19 4.91
CA GLU A 41 -5.78 5.28 4.87
C GLU A 41 -5.30 3.84 4.66
N MET A 42 -4.35 3.62 3.75
CA MET A 42 -3.77 2.31 3.52
C MET A 42 -3.08 1.77 4.78
N LEU A 43 -2.30 2.59 5.48
CA LEU A 43 -1.65 2.20 6.73
C LEU A 43 -2.68 1.83 7.78
N ARG A 44 -3.68 2.68 8.01
CA ARG A 44 -4.74 2.44 9.01
C ARG A 44 -5.53 1.18 8.70
N GLN A 45 -5.94 0.99 7.44
CA GLN A 45 -6.73 -0.18 7.05
C GLN A 45 -5.92 -1.46 7.15
N THR A 46 -4.67 -1.44 6.69
CA THR A 46 -3.78 -2.61 6.78
C THR A 46 -3.48 -2.93 8.24
N ASP A 47 -3.25 -1.92 9.09
CA ASP A 47 -3.02 -2.09 10.53
C ASP A 47 -4.19 -2.76 11.25
N ALA A 48 -5.42 -2.31 10.97
CA ALA A 48 -6.63 -2.89 11.55
C ALA A 48 -6.80 -4.38 11.21
N LEU A 49 -6.33 -4.81 10.03
CA LEU A 49 -6.42 -6.19 9.55
C LEU A 49 -5.19 -7.03 9.92
N PHE A 50 -4.07 -6.39 10.29
CA PHE A 50 -2.79 -7.06 10.47
C PHE A 50 -2.78 -8.01 11.67
N GLY A 51 -3.48 -7.66 12.75
CA GLY A 51 -3.53 -8.45 13.98
C GLY A 51 -3.86 -9.94 13.76
N PRO A 52 -5.00 -10.29 13.12
CA PRO A 52 -5.38 -11.67 12.84
C PRO A 52 -4.77 -12.28 11.57
N CYS A 53 -4.10 -11.50 10.72
CA CYS A 53 -3.58 -11.93 9.42
C CYS A 53 -2.42 -12.92 9.56
N ASP A 54 -2.43 -14.04 8.83
CA ASP A 54 -1.29 -14.98 8.80
C ASP A 54 -0.21 -14.57 7.77
N VAL A 55 -0.63 -14.04 6.61
CA VAL A 55 0.26 -13.69 5.50
C VAL A 55 -0.08 -12.30 4.95
N LEU A 56 0.85 -11.36 5.07
CA LEU A 56 0.74 -10.02 4.49
C LEU A 56 1.55 -9.93 3.19
N ILE A 57 0.89 -9.56 2.09
CA ILE A 57 1.50 -9.41 0.77
C ILE A 57 1.36 -7.95 0.29
N MET A 58 2.40 -7.15 0.50
CA MET A 58 2.43 -5.71 0.17
C MET A 58 2.81 -5.49 -1.30
N THR A 59 1.81 -5.58 -2.19
CA THR A 59 1.98 -5.39 -3.65
C THR A 59 1.62 -4.00 -4.15
N ALA A 60 0.96 -3.18 -3.34
CA ALA A 60 0.54 -1.83 -3.72
C ALA A 60 1.77 -0.94 -3.93
N ALA A 61 1.75 -0.14 -4.99
CA ALA A 61 2.75 0.89 -5.22
C ALA A 61 2.38 2.15 -4.43
N VAL A 62 2.73 2.15 -3.14
CA VAL A 62 2.49 3.29 -2.25
C VAL A 62 3.48 4.40 -2.59
N SER A 63 3.01 5.64 -2.65
CA SER A 63 3.87 6.80 -2.87
C SER A 63 4.76 7.03 -1.66
N ASP A 64 6.07 7.25 -1.88
CA ASP A 64 7.03 7.60 -0.82
C ASP A 64 6.80 9.01 -0.26
N TRP A 65 6.08 9.85 -1.00
CA TRP A 65 5.85 11.26 -0.67
C TRP A 65 4.38 11.64 -0.81
N ARG A 66 3.93 12.61 -0.02
CA ARG A 66 2.61 13.22 -0.11
C ARG A 66 2.71 14.75 -0.06
N PRO A 67 1.76 15.50 -0.65
CA PRO A 67 1.70 16.94 -0.46
C PRO A 67 1.58 17.27 1.03
N LYS A 68 2.43 18.18 1.50
CA LYS A 68 2.42 18.66 2.89
C LYS A 68 1.13 19.40 3.24
N VAL A 69 0.51 20.04 2.24
CA VAL A 69 -0.78 20.72 2.37
C VAL A 69 -1.75 20.17 1.33
N MET A 70 -2.87 19.65 1.80
CA MET A 70 -3.98 19.20 0.97
C MET A 70 -5.09 20.25 0.98
N HIS A 71 -5.44 20.79 -0.19
CA HIS A 71 -6.53 21.76 -0.32
C HIS A 71 -7.87 21.04 -0.59
N PRO A 72 -8.93 21.33 0.17
CA PRO A 72 -10.24 20.68 -0.02
C PRO A 72 -10.97 21.16 -1.28
N GLN A 73 -10.50 22.25 -1.88
CA GLN A 73 -11.09 22.85 -3.07
C GLN A 73 -10.02 23.07 -4.14
N LYS A 74 -10.47 23.09 -5.40
CA LYS A 74 -9.62 23.38 -6.55
C LYS A 74 -8.96 24.76 -6.39
N LEU A 75 -7.63 24.79 -6.40
CA LEU A 75 -6.86 26.03 -6.41
C LEU A 75 -7.18 26.85 -7.68
N LYS A 76 -7.40 28.15 -7.51
CA LYS A 76 -7.58 29.08 -8.63
C LYS A 76 -6.25 29.31 -9.32
N LYS A 77 -6.27 29.45 -10.64
CA LYS A 77 -5.11 29.88 -11.40
C LYS A 77 -4.96 31.39 -11.21
N ASP A 78 -3.85 31.81 -10.61
CA ASP A 78 -3.50 33.21 -10.39
C ASP A 78 -2.45 33.75 -11.38
N GLY A 79 -1.91 32.88 -12.23
CA GLY A 79 -0.92 33.23 -13.25
C GLY A 79 0.52 33.33 -12.73
N THR A 80 0.76 33.06 -11.44
CA THR A 80 2.09 33.20 -10.81
C THR A 80 2.88 31.90 -10.65
N GLY A 81 2.32 30.78 -11.13
CA GLY A 81 2.90 29.44 -10.95
C GLY A 81 2.47 28.77 -9.65
N LEU A 82 2.61 27.44 -9.56
CA LEU A 82 2.22 26.64 -8.40
C LEU A 82 3.43 25.86 -7.88
N THR A 83 3.74 26.05 -6.59
CA THR A 83 4.72 25.24 -5.87
C THR A 83 3.98 24.30 -4.93
N VAL A 84 4.32 23.01 -4.96
CA VAL A 84 3.77 22.00 -4.04
C VAL A 84 4.92 21.46 -3.18
N GLU A 85 4.85 21.71 -1.88
CA GLU A 85 5.76 21.09 -0.92
C GLU A 85 5.32 19.65 -0.62
N PHE A 86 6.28 18.74 -0.56
CA PHE A 86 6.05 17.34 -0.22
C PHE A 86 6.71 16.98 1.09
N GLU A 87 6.10 16.03 1.80
CA GLU A 87 6.65 15.39 3.00
C GLU A 87 6.65 13.86 2.82
N PRO A 88 7.57 13.14 3.48
CA PRO A 88 7.68 11.69 3.34
C PRO A 88 6.48 10.98 3.98
N VAL A 89 6.11 9.84 3.39
CA VAL A 89 5.08 8.93 3.92
C VAL A 89 5.74 7.88 4.81
N PRO A 90 5.10 7.46 5.92
CA PRO A 90 5.58 6.34 6.72
C PRO A 90 5.67 5.03 5.91
N ASP A 91 6.77 4.28 6.07
CA ASP A 91 6.92 2.95 5.47
C ASP A 91 5.97 1.96 6.16
N ILE A 92 4.86 1.64 5.49
CA ILE A 92 3.80 0.76 6.00
C ILE A 92 4.36 -0.62 6.35
N LEU A 93 5.21 -1.21 5.50
CA LEU A 93 5.74 -2.55 5.72
C LEU A 93 6.67 -2.56 6.93
N ALA A 94 7.55 -1.57 7.04
CA ALA A 94 8.44 -1.44 8.20
C ALA A 94 7.65 -1.20 9.50
N THR A 95 6.60 -0.37 9.47
CA THR A 95 5.73 -0.12 10.64
C THR A 95 5.03 -1.39 11.12
N LEU A 96 4.51 -2.22 10.20
CA LEU A 96 3.86 -3.48 10.57
C LEU A 96 4.87 -4.55 10.99
N ALA A 97 6.04 -4.61 10.34
CA ALA A 97 7.08 -5.58 10.65
C ALA A 97 7.63 -5.47 12.08
N GLN A 98 7.54 -4.28 12.70
CA GLN A 98 7.92 -4.06 14.11
C GLN A 98 6.95 -4.73 15.10
N ARG A 99 5.70 -4.96 14.69
CA ARG A 99 4.63 -5.56 15.52
C ARG A 99 4.27 -6.97 15.07
N ARG A 100 5.04 -7.56 14.15
CA ARG A 100 4.77 -8.88 13.61
C ARG A 100 4.82 -9.94 14.71
N ARG A 101 3.86 -10.86 14.68
CA ARG A 101 3.93 -12.09 15.47
C ARG A 101 4.94 -13.06 14.84
N PRO A 102 5.51 -14.01 15.61
CA PRO A 102 6.50 -14.95 15.09
C PRO A 102 5.98 -15.87 13.97
N ASP A 103 4.67 -16.13 13.94
CA ASP A 103 3.99 -16.98 12.97
C ASP A 103 3.56 -16.26 11.68
N GLN A 104 3.70 -14.93 11.62
CA GLN A 104 3.28 -14.14 10.47
C GLN A 104 4.35 -14.09 9.37
N LEU A 105 3.91 -14.26 8.12
CA LEU A 105 4.75 -14.09 6.93
C LEU A 105 4.49 -12.74 6.26
N LEU A 106 5.56 -11.95 6.07
CA LEU A 106 5.50 -10.65 5.39
C LEU A 106 6.24 -10.72 4.06
N VAL A 107 5.56 -10.38 2.97
CA VAL A 107 6.11 -10.33 1.61
C VAL A 107 6.01 -8.90 1.08
N GLY A 108 7.16 -8.27 0.84
CA GLY A 108 7.26 -6.95 0.22
C GLY A 108 7.65 -7.04 -1.26
N PHE A 109 7.07 -6.17 -2.08
CA PHE A 109 7.46 -6.00 -3.47
C PHE A 109 8.25 -4.71 -3.66
N ALA A 110 9.28 -4.77 -4.49
CA ALA A 110 10.05 -3.60 -4.87
C ALA A 110 10.26 -3.63 -6.38
N ARG A 111 9.83 -2.57 -7.06
CA ARG A 111 10.22 -2.31 -8.44
C ARG A 111 11.45 -1.41 -8.41
N ARG A 112 12.47 -1.78 -9.18
CA ARG A 112 13.69 -0.99 -9.35
C ARG A 112 13.95 -0.87 -10.84
N ASP A 113 14.29 0.33 -11.29
CA ASP A 113 14.86 0.54 -12.61
C ASP A 113 16.40 0.36 -12.50
N GLY A 114 17.05 -0.02 -13.60
CA GLY A 114 18.36 -0.71 -13.62
C GLY A 114 19.53 -0.11 -12.81
N GLU A 115 20.41 -1.05 -12.39
CA GLU A 115 21.73 -0.95 -11.75
C GLU A 115 21.89 -0.18 -10.43
N ARG A 116 21.63 -0.91 -9.33
CA ARG A 116 22.59 -1.04 -8.22
C ARG A 116 22.54 -2.46 -7.66
N ARG A 117 23.67 -3.17 -7.74
CA ARG A 117 23.88 -4.41 -6.97
C ARG A 117 23.72 -4.09 -5.49
N SER A 118 22.95 -4.95 -4.83
CA SER A 118 22.68 -5.03 -3.40
C SER A 118 23.72 -4.41 -2.47
N GLN A 119 23.26 -3.56 -1.56
CA GLN A 119 23.71 -3.60 -0.18
C GLN A 119 22.46 -3.62 0.70
N ARG A 120 22.14 -4.81 1.24
CA ARG A 120 21.30 -4.92 2.45
C ARG A 120 22.17 -4.48 3.64
N PRO A 121 21.74 -3.56 4.51
CA PRO A 121 22.22 -3.57 5.88
C PRO A 121 21.67 -4.84 6.55
N ARG A 122 22.51 -5.49 7.35
CA ARG A 122 22.15 -6.64 8.19
C ARG A 122 21.14 -6.25 9.26
#